data_AF-A0A356PC96-F1
#
_entry.id   AF-A0A356PC96-F1
#
_cell.length_a   1.000
_cell.length_b   1.000
_cell.length_c   1.000
_cell.angle_alpha   90.00
_cell.angle_beta   90.00
_cell.angle_gamma   90.00
#
_symmetry.space_group_name_H-M   'P 1'
#
loop_
_entity.id
_entity.type
_entity.pdbx_description
1 polymer ?
#
loop_
_entity_poly.entity_id
_entity_poly.type
_entity_poly.pdbx_seq_one_letter_code
_entity_poly.pdbx_strand_id
1 'polypeptide(L)'
;MHNLFYGFVCGFFISSPALILNDYFDIEVDRINAPNRPLPAGIISPPVVIALTIVVTFIGLVAAAMISLYALIICIILWIIGFLYNWKLKETGLPGNIMVSCSVATTFILGGIAVGDPWNKIVLTFSIMAFLFDLGEEIAADAMDIKGDKERNSKSIAIKMGREFALIISSILFCLVILISFIPIYFSWLGISYLLMILISDVIIFLSVVKLLRSRTSEEGHSCIKQLYRGELLGLLSFMISQLFF
;
A
#
# COMPACT_ATOMS: atom_id res chain seq x y z
N MET A 1 11.45 -13.76 19.47
CA MET A 1 11.41 -14.89 18.51
C MET A 1 9.97 -15.33 18.22
N HIS A 2 9.19 -15.83 19.18
CA HIS A 2 7.79 -16.26 18.93
C HIS A 2 6.90 -15.15 18.33
N ASN A 3 6.94 -13.93 18.86
CA ASN A 3 6.11 -12.84 18.33
C ASN A 3 6.51 -12.38 16.91
N LEU A 4 7.77 -12.60 16.50
CA LEU A 4 8.22 -12.28 15.13
C LEU A 4 7.64 -13.28 14.11
N PHE A 5 7.60 -14.56 14.47
CA PHE A 5 6.94 -15.59 13.66
C PHE A 5 5.45 -15.26 13.49
N TYR A 6 4.74 -14.96 14.58
CA TYR A 6 3.34 -14.56 14.50
C TYR A 6 3.15 -13.24 13.76
N GLY A 7 4.06 -12.27 13.89
CA GLY A 7 4.05 -11.03 13.11
C GLY A 7 4.11 -11.27 11.61
N PHE A 8 5.03 -12.13 11.16
CA PHE A 8 5.13 -12.52 9.75
C PHE A 8 3.88 -13.25 9.26
N VAL A 9 3.43 -14.27 9.99
CA VAL A 9 2.21 -15.04 9.66
C VAL A 9 1.00 -14.12 9.60
N CYS A 10 0.84 -13.24 10.59
CA CYS A 10 -0.24 -12.26 10.64
C CYS A 10 -0.23 -11.37 9.41
N GLY A 11 0.89 -10.69 9.09
CA GLY A 11 0.99 -9.80 7.94
C GLY A 11 0.71 -10.51 6.60
N PHE A 12 1.28 -11.69 6.40
CA PHE A 12 1.09 -12.47 5.17
C PHE A 12 -0.36 -12.94 5.00
N PHE A 13 -0.94 -13.55 6.03
CA PHE A 13 -2.27 -14.15 5.95
C PHE A 13 -3.42 -13.14 6.10
N ILE A 14 -3.21 -11.97 6.72
CA ILE A 14 -4.24 -10.92 6.79
C ILE A 14 -4.36 -10.11 5.49
N SER A 15 -3.25 -9.95 4.75
CA SER A 15 -3.25 -9.29 3.44
C SER A 15 -3.76 -10.19 2.30
N SER A 16 -3.49 -11.50 2.39
CA SER A 16 -3.92 -12.50 1.39
C SER A 16 -5.42 -12.44 1.02
N PRO A 17 -6.38 -12.36 1.97
CA PRO A 17 -7.80 -12.22 1.66
C PRO A 17 -8.12 -11.05 0.73
N ALA A 18 -7.47 -9.89 0.89
CA ALA A 18 -7.74 -8.72 0.07
C ALA A 18 -7.34 -8.96 -1.39
N LEU A 19 -6.21 -9.65 -1.63
CA LEU A 19 -5.76 -10.02 -2.97
C LEU A 19 -6.65 -11.11 -3.60
N ILE A 20 -6.98 -12.15 -2.83
CA ILE A 20 -7.83 -13.25 -3.30
C ILE A 20 -9.24 -12.75 -3.62
N LEU A 21 -9.81 -11.90 -2.76
CA LEU A 21 -11.13 -11.32 -2.99
C LEU A 21 -11.10 -10.32 -4.15
N ASN A 22 -10.00 -9.63 -4.39
CA ASN A 22 -9.86 -8.77 -5.57
C ASN A 22 -10.09 -9.58 -6.85
N ASP A 23 -9.39 -10.71 -7.01
CA ASP A 23 -9.58 -11.63 -8.15
C ASP A 23 -11.03 -12.15 -8.22
N TYR A 24 -11.63 -12.47 -7.06
CA TYR A 24 -13.01 -12.95 -7.00
C TYR A 24 -14.03 -11.92 -7.49
N PHE A 25 -13.95 -10.68 -6.99
CA PHE A 25 -14.90 -9.61 -7.36
C PHE A 25 -14.66 -9.09 -8.78
N ASP A 26 -13.42 -9.15 -9.29
CA ASP A 26 -13.07 -8.69 -10.63
C ASP A 26 -13.18 -9.80 -11.70
N ILE A 27 -13.70 -11.00 -11.37
CA ILE A 27 -13.75 -12.15 -12.29
C ILE A 27 -14.30 -11.81 -13.68
N GLU A 28 -15.40 -11.07 -13.77
CA GLU A 28 -16.02 -10.71 -15.05
C GLU A 28 -15.20 -9.68 -15.84
N VAL A 29 -14.52 -8.77 -15.13
CA VAL A 29 -13.62 -7.80 -15.77
C VAL A 29 -12.35 -8.51 -16.26
N ASP A 30 -11.82 -9.43 -15.46
CA ASP A 30 -10.62 -10.18 -15.79
C ASP A 30 -10.85 -11.21 -16.89
N ARG A 31 -12.08 -11.68 -17.14
CA ARG A 31 -12.40 -12.46 -18.35
C ARG A 31 -12.07 -11.70 -19.64
N ILE A 32 -12.13 -10.37 -19.61
CA ILE A 32 -11.82 -9.52 -20.76
C ILE A 32 -10.35 -9.11 -20.72
N ASN A 33 -9.88 -8.60 -19.59
CA ASN A 33 -8.57 -7.95 -19.47
C ASN A 33 -7.41 -8.92 -19.24
N ALA A 34 -7.67 -10.04 -18.55
CA ALA A 34 -6.65 -10.99 -18.11
C ALA A 34 -7.18 -12.44 -18.15
N PRO A 35 -7.65 -12.94 -19.32
CA PRO A 35 -8.38 -14.21 -19.43
C PRO A 35 -7.55 -15.43 -19.01
N ASN A 36 -6.22 -15.31 -18.97
CA ASN A 36 -5.31 -16.38 -18.56
C ASN A 36 -5.15 -16.50 -17.03
N ARG A 37 -5.71 -15.59 -16.23
CA ARG A 37 -5.69 -15.70 -14.76
C ARG A 37 -6.47 -16.94 -14.30
N PRO A 38 -6.10 -17.57 -13.17
CA PRO A 38 -6.66 -18.87 -12.76
C PRO A 38 -8.19 -18.89 -12.65
N LEU A 39 -8.80 -17.83 -12.13
CA LEU A 39 -10.24 -17.76 -11.90
C LEU A 39 -11.04 -17.49 -13.20
N PRO A 40 -10.71 -16.46 -14.02
CA PRO A 40 -11.34 -16.27 -15.34
C PRO A 40 -11.18 -17.46 -16.28
N ALA A 41 -10.00 -18.11 -16.28
CA ALA A 41 -9.71 -19.29 -17.10
C ALA A 41 -10.47 -20.56 -16.65
N GLY A 42 -11.14 -20.53 -15.50
CA GLY A 42 -11.84 -21.68 -14.93
C GLY A 42 -10.92 -22.78 -14.38
N ILE A 43 -9.62 -22.49 -14.21
CA ILE A 43 -8.64 -23.41 -13.59
C ILE A 43 -9.01 -23.63 -12.12
N ILE A 44 -9.50 -22.59 -11.45
CA ILE A 44 -9.98 -22.63 -10.07
C ILE A 44 -11.45 -22.19 -10.06
N SER A 45 -12.29 -22.89 -9.30
CA SER A 45 -13.71 -22.53 -9.17
C SER A 45 -13.94 -21.46 -8.09
N PRO A 46 -14.97 -20.59 -8.22
CA PRO A 46 -15.27 -19.58 -7.21
C PRO A 46 -15.46 -20.11 -5.76
N PRO A 47 -16.09 -21.29 -5.53
CA PRO A 47 -16.17 -21.86 -4.18
C PRO A 47 -14.81 -22.19 -3.56
N VAL A 48 -13.84 -22.63 -4.36
CA VAL A 48 -12.47 -22.89 -3.88
C VAL A 48 -11.79 -21.60 -3.46
N VAL A 49 -11.99 -20.51 -4.21
CA VAL A 49 -11.47 -19.18 -3.87
C VAL A 49 -12.05 -18.70 -2.54
N ILE A 50 -13.36 -18.81 -2.34
CA ILE A 50 -14.02 -18.45 -1.07
C ILE A 50 -13.50 -19.30 0.09
N ALA A 51 -13.36 -20.62 -0.11
CA ALA A 51 -12.81 -21.51 0.92
C ALA A 51 -11.37 -21.12 1.28
N LEU A 52 -10.54 -20.80 0.28
CA LEU A 52 -9.18 -20.31 0.50
C LEU A 52 -9.20 -19.01 1.30
N THR A 53 -10.04 -18.03 0.94
CA THR A 53 -10.21 -16.77 1.68
C THR A 53 -10.51 -17.04 3.15
N ILE A 54 -11.47 -17.93 3.45
CA ILE A 54 -11.84 -18.27 4.84
C ILE A 54 -10.64 -18.87 5.59
N VAL A 55 -9.91 -19.80 4.98
CA VAL A 55 -8.75 -20.45 5.61
C VAL A 55 -7.64 -19.45 5.89
N VAL A 56 -7.27 -18.61 4.92
CA VAL A 56 -6.20 -17.62 5.13
C VAL A 56 -6.62 -16.54 6.14
N THR A 57 -7.88 -16.10 6.12
CA THR A 57 -8.42 -15.19 7.13
C THR A 57 -8.34 -15.80 8.53
N PHE A 58 -8.74 -17.06 8.69
CA PHE A 58 -8.68 -17.74 9.98
C PHE A 58 -7.25 -17.82 10.51
N ILE A 59 -6.28 -18.22 9.68
CA ILE A 59 -4.86 -18.29 10.07
C ILE A 59 -4.34 -16.90 10.47
N GLY A 60 -4.64 -15.86 9.68
CA GLY A 60 -4.22 -14.49 9.97
C GLY A 60 -4.78 -13.96 11.28
N LEU A 61 -6.06 -14.16 11.55
CA LEU A 61 -6.71 -13.72 12.79
C LEU A 61 -6.22 -14.51 14.01
N VAL A 62 -5.99 -15.81 13.89
CA VAL A 62 -5.37 -16.61 14.98
C VAL A 62 -3.96 -16.09 15.27
N ALA A 63 -3.15 -15.83 14.25
CA ALA A 63 -1.82 -15.26 14.44
C ALA A 63 -1.88 -13.88 15.11
N ALA A 64 -2.80 -13.01 14.70
CA ALA A 64 -3.03 -11.71 15.34
C ALA A 64 -3.42 -11.86 16.82
N ALA A 65 -4.29 -12.82 17.16
CA ALA A 65 -4.67 -13.11 18.53
C ALA A 65 -3.50 -13.63 19.38
N MET A 66 -2.56 -14.38 18.78
CA MET A 66 -1.34 -14.83 19.46
C MET A 66 -0.33 -13.70 19.69
N ILE A 67 -0.43 -12.58 18.96
CA ILE A 67 0.36 -11.37 19.21
C ILE A 67 -0.23 -10.60 20.39
N SER A 68 -1.48 -10.14 20.26
CA SER A 68 -2.20 -9.41 21.32
C SER A 68 -3.67 -9.18 20.93
N LEU A 69 -4.51 -8.86 21.92
CA LEU A 69 -5.90 -8.43 21.65
C LEU A 69 -5.95 -7.17 20.77
N TYR A 70 -5.01 -6.24 20.95
CA TYR A 70 -4.91 -5.03 20.12
C TYR A 70 -4.62 -5.35 18.65
N ALA A 71 -3.68 -6.26 18.38
CA ALA A 71 -3.37 -6.72 17.03
C ALA A 71 -4.58 -7.38 16.37
N LEU A 72 -5.30 -8.23 17.11
CA LEU A 72 -6.52 -8.88 16.62
C LEU A 72 -7.59 -7.88 16.19
N ILE A 73 -7.90 -6.90 17.04
CA ILE A 73 -8.92 -5.87 16.73
C ILE A 73 -8.54 -5.11 15.45
N ILE A 74 -7.28 -4.69 15.34
CA ILE A 74 -6.78 -3.98 14.15
C ILE A 74 -6.89 -4.86 12.91
N CYS A 75 -6.50 -6.13 12.98
CA CYS A 75 -6.58 -7.05 11.85
C CYS A 75 -8.01 -7.32 11.40
N ILE A 76 -8.98 -7.40 12.33
CA ILE A 76 -10.41 -7.51 11.99
C ILE A 76 -10.86 -6.25 11.24
N ILE A 77 -10.49 -5.06 11.71
CA ILE A 77 -10.84 -3.79 11.05
C ILE A 77 -10.25 -3.75 9.64
N LEU A 78 -8.96 -4.08 9.48
CA LEU A 78 -8.30 -4.13 8.17
C LEU A 78 -8.95 -5.15 7.23
N TRP A 79 -9.32 -6.32 7.73
CA TRP A 79 -10.03 -7.31 6.93
C TRP A 79 -11.40 -6.79 6.47
N ILE A 80 -12.16 -6.13 7.34
CA ILE A 80 -13.45 -5.50 6.98
C ILE A 80 -13.23 -4.42 5.92
N ILE A 81 -12.23 -3.55 6.09
CA ILE A 81 -11.88 -2.50 5.13
C ILE A 81 -11.54 -3.12 3.77
N GLY A 82 -10.66 -4.13 3.73
CA GLY A 82 -10.26 -4.82 2.50
C GLY A 82 -11.43 -5.54 1.81
N PHE A 83 -12.33 -6.14 2.58
CA PHE A 83 -13.56 -6.74 2.04
C PHE A 83 -14.49 -5.69 1.43
N LEU A 84 -14.77 -4.60 2.17
CA LEU A 84 -15.67 -3.54 1.70
C LEU A 84 -15.10 -2.81 0.48
N TYR A 85 -13.79 -2.57 0.46
CA TYR A 85 -13.06 -2.05 -0.69
C TYR A 85 -13.30 -2.90 -1.93
N ASN A 86 -13.02 -4.20 -1.84
CA ASN A 86 -13.16 -5.10 -2.98
C ASN A 86 -14.60 -5.31 -3.43
N TRP A 87 -15.56 -5.27 -2.50
CA TRP A 87 -16.96 -5.46 -2.82
C TRP A 87 -17.58 -4.25 -3.55
N LYS A 88 -17.33 -3.02 -3.05
CA LYS A 88 -18.06 -1.82 -3.52
C LYS A 88 -17.35 -0.48 -3.39
N LEU A 89 -16.26 -0.39 -2.61
CA LEU A 89 -15.68 0.92 -2.29
C LEU A 89 -14.51 1.30 -3.20
N LYS A 90 -13.99 0.37 -4.02
CA LYS A 90 -12.95 0.68 -5.02
C LYS A 90 -13.40 1.74 -6.04
N GLU A 91 -14.68 1.80 -6.39
CA GLU A 91 -15.22 2.79 -7.35
C GLU A 91 -15.49 4.17 -6.72
N THR A 92 -15.27 4.35 -5.41
CA THR A 92 -15.59 5.61 -4.72
C THR A 92 -14.57 6.73 -4.97
N GLY A 93 -13.42 6.41 -5.56
CA GLY A 93 -12.30 7.33 -5.75
C GLY A 93 -11.57 7.55 -4.42
N LEU A 94 -11.31 8.81 -4.07
CA LEU A 94 -10.50 9.18 -2.89
C LEU A 94 -10.82 8.42 -1.59
N PRO A 95 -12.10 8.16 -1.19
CA PRO A 95 -12.37 7.35 0.00
C PRO A 95 -11.82 5.91 -0.10
N GLY A 96 -11.90 5.30 -1.28
CA GLY A 96 -11.30 3.99 -1.57
C GLY A 96 -9.78 4.03 -1.47
N ASN A 97 -9.14 5.03 -2.09
CA ASN A 97 -7.68 5.19 -2.05
C ASN A 97 -7.21 5.36 -0.59
N ILE A 98 -7.91 6.17 0.22
CA ILE A 98 -7.61 6.32 1.66
C ILE A 98 -7.72 4.98 2.41
N MET A 99 -8.70 4.14 2.09
CA MET A 99 -8.85 2.82 2.72
C MET A 99 -7.66 1.90 2.44
N VAL A 100 -7.18 1.88 1.20
CA VAL A 100 -5.99 1.12 0.80
C VAL A 100 -4.76 1.65 1.52
N SER A 101 -4.56 2.97 1.49
CA SER A 101 -3.39 3.60 2.12
C SER A 101 -3.37 3.45 3.63
N CYS A 102 -4.54 3.51 4.30
CA CYS A 102 -4.64 3.18 5.72
C CYS A 102 -4.22 1.73 5.99
N SER A 103 -4.54 0.79 5.10
CA SER A 103 -4.17 -0.61 5.25
C SER A 103 -2.66 -0.81 5.11
N VAL A 104 -2.03 -0.17 4.13
CA VAL A 104 -0.57 -0.16 3.94
C VAL A 104 0.13 0.44 5.16
N ALA A 105 -0.29 1.63 5.60
CA ALA A 105 0.27 2.31 6.77
C ALA A 105 0.18 1.47 8.06
N THR A 106 -0.94 0.78 8.26
CA THR A 106 -1.18 -0.03 9.47
C THR A 106 -0.26 -1.25 9.53
N THR A 107 0.30 -1.70 8.40
CA THR A 107 1.28 -2.82 8.37
C THR A 107 2.52 -2.50 9.21
N PHE A 108 3.01 -1.26 9.17
CA PHE A 108 4.11 -0.81 10.02
C PHE A 108 3.72 -0.82 11.51
N ILE A 109 2.53 -0.31 11.83
CA ILE A 109 2.00 -0.27 13.20
C ILE A 109 1.86 -1.70 13.77
N LEU A 110 1.38 -2.65 12.97
CA LEU A 110 1.32 -4.07 13.35
C LEU A 110 2.71 -4.65 13.63
N GLY A 111 3.74 -4.23 12.89
CA GLY A 111 5.13 -4.57 13.19
C GLY A 111 5.57 -4.08 14.57
N GLY A 112 5.27 -2.82 14.92
CA GLY A 112 5.53 -2.26 16.26
C GLY A 112 4.78 -2.99 17.37
N ILE A 113 3.49 -3.31 17.15
CA ILE A 113 2.69 -4.10 18.09
C ILE A 113 3.29 -5.50 18.29
N ALA A 114 3.75 -6.16 17.22
CA ALA A 114 4.32 -7.50 17.29
C ALA A 114 5.56 -7.58 18.17
N VAL A 115 6.36 -6.52 18.23
CA VAL A 115 7.55 -6.44 19.10
C VAL A 115 7.27 -5.80 20.46
N GLY A 116 6.02 -5.44 20.75
CA GLY A 116 5.61 -4.85 22.03
C GLY A 116 5.88 -3.36 22.17
N ASP A 117 6.16 -2.65 21.07
CA ASP A 117 6.41 -1.20 21.05
C ASP A 117 5.49 -0.49 20.03
N PRO A 118 4.18 -0.44 20.27
CA PRO A 118 3.19 0.11 19.33
C PRO A 118 3.32 1.62 19.12
N TRP A 119 3.99 2.33 20.02
CA TRP A 119 4.16 3.78 19.99
C TRP A 119 5.57 4.19 19.56
N ASN A 120 6.33 3.25 19.00
CA ASN A 120 7.66 3.52 18.50
C ASN A 120 7.60 4.66 17.47
N LYS A 121 8.28 5.77 17.77
CA LYS A 121 8.16 6.99 16.97
C LYS A 121 8.69 6.82 15.56
N ILE A 122 9.72 5.97 15.38
CA ILE A 122 10.26 5.64 14.06
C ILE A 122 9.19 4.88 13.27
N VAL A 123 8.60 3.82 13.84
CA VAL A 123 7.51 3.06 13.19
C VAL A 123 6.34 3.96 12.80
N LEU A 124 5.92 4.87 13.68
CA LEU A 124 4.84 5.82 13.38
C LEU A 124 5.21 6.78 12.24
N THR A 125 6.46 7.26 12.18
CA THR A 125 6.93 8.09 11.06
C THR A 125 6.89 7.31 9.74
N PHE A 126 7.40 6.08 9.70
CA PHE A 126 7.36 5.24 8.49
C PHE A 126 5.92 4.87 8.10
N SER A 127 5.02 4.66 9.07
CA SER A 127 3.59 4.43 8.81
C SER A 127 2.94 5.64 8.11
N ILE A 128 3.23 6.86 8.57
CA ILE A 128 2.73 8.10 7.93
C ILE A 128 3.33 8.26 6.53
N MET A 129 4.63 7.99 6.36
CA MET A 129 5.27 8.04 5.04
C MET A 129 4.62 7.04 4.07
N ALA A 130 4.40 5.80 4.51
CA ALA A 130 3.75 4.77 3.71
C ALA A 130 2.30 5.14 3.35
N PHE A 131 1.54 5.71 4.29
CA PHE A 131 0.20 6.24 4.01
C PHE A 131 0.21 7.28 2.88
N LEU A 132 1.07 8.29 2.99
CA LEU A 132 1.13 9.40 2.04
C LEU A 132 1.65 8.94 0.68
N PHE A 133 2.63 8.05 0.68
CA PHE A 133 3.20 7.50 -0.54
C PHE A 133 2.16 6.69 -1.30
N ASP A 134 1.52 5.73 -0.64
CA ASP A 134 0.47 4.89 -1.24
C ASP A 134 -0.71 5.72 -1.73
N LEU A 135 -1.16 6.71 -0.95
CA LEU A 135 -2.25 7.60 -1.37
C LEU A 135 -1.87 8.44 -2.61
N GLY A 136 -0.63 8.92 -2.65
CA GLY A 136 -0.10 9.63 -3.81
C GLY A 136 -0.01 8.74 -5.04
N GLU A 137 0.34 7.47 -4.85
CA GLU A 137 0.45 6.47 -5.91
C GLU A 137 -0.92 6.10 -6.47
N GLU A 138 -1.89 5.75 -5.63
CA GLU A 138 -3.27 5.43 -6.03
C GLU A 138 -3.89 6.58 -6.84
N ILE A 139 -3.69 7.83 -6.41
CA ILE A 139 -4.18 9.01 -7.16
C ILE A 139 -3.45 9.19 -8.51
N ALA A 140 -2.16 8.85 -8.59
CA ALA A 140 -1.41 8.89 -9.85
C ALA A 140 -1.83 7.76 -10.80
N ALA A 141 -2.07 6.56 -10.27
CA ALA A 141 -2.57 5.41 -11.03
C ALA A 141 -3.94 5.70 -11.63
N ASP A 142 -4.89 6.20 -10.83
CA ASP A 142 -6.21 6.68 -11.30
C ASP A 142 -6.06 7.70 -12.46
N ALA A 143 -5.02 8.54 -12.41
CA ALA A 143 -4.75 9.54 -13.45
C ALA A 143 -4.19 8.95 -14.75
N MET A 144 -3.61 7.76 -14.71
CA MET A 144 -3.18 7.00 -15.89
C MET A 144 -4.29 6.13 -16.46
N ASP A 145 -5.22 5.68 -15.61
CA ASP A 145 -6.25 4.67 -15.94
C ASP A 145 -7.67 5.23 -16.16
N ILE A 146 -7.79 6.55 -16.31
CA ILE A 146 -9.06 7.30 -16.53
C ILE A 146 -10.03 6.61 -17.50
N LYS A 147 -9.54 6.01 -18.59
CA LYS A 147 -10.41 5.35 -19.58
C LYS A 147 -11.10 4.12 -19.00
N GLY A 148 -10.34 3.22 -18.37
CA GLY A 148 -10.89 2.00 -17.75
C GLY A 148 -11.73 2.32 -16.51
N ASP A 149 -11.31 3.31 -15.73
CA ASP A 149 -12.03 3.76 -14.54
C ASP A 149 -13.42 4.34 -14.87
N LYS A 150 -13.55 5.00 -16.03
CA LYS A 150 -14.85 5.49 -16.52
C LYS A 150 -15.81 4.35 -16.83
N GLU A 151 -15.33 3.25 -17.40
CA GLU A 151 -16.16 2.06 -17.68
C GLU A 151 -16.66 1.41 -16.38
N ARG A 152 -15.87 1.50 -15.30
CA ARG A 152 -16.25 1.04 -13.96
C ARG A 152 -17.07 2.05 -13.14
N ASN A 153 -17.46 3.20 -13.72
CA ASN A 153 -18.15 4.29 -13.01
C ASN A 153 -17.39 4.81 -11.77
N SER A 154 -16.05 4.75 -11.80
CA SER A 154 -15.20 5.26 -10.72
C SER A 154 -15.38 6.76 -10.54
N LYS A 155 -15.24 7.20 -9.29
CA LYS A 155 -15.39 8.58 -8.85
C LYS A 155 -14.05 9.21 -8.47
N SER A 156 -12.94 8.73 -9.07
CA SER A 156 -11.58 9.20 -8.83
C SER A 156 -11.40 10.70 -9.05
N ILE A 157 -10.37 11.27 -8.41
CA ILE A 157 -10.03 12.69 -8.57
C ILE A 157 -9.73 13.00 -10.03
N ALA A 158 -9.03 12.10 -10.72
CA ALA A 158 -8.67 12.26 -12.12
C ALA A 158 -9.91 12.34 -13.03
N ILE A 159 -10.96 11.56 -12.76
CA ILE A 159 -12.23 11.63 -13.49
C ILE A 159 -12.98 12.93 -13.21
N LYS A 160 -13.07 13.33 -11.93
CA LYS A 160 -13.88 14.49 -11.52
C LYS A 160 -13.24 15.84 -11.81
N MET A 161 -11.93 15.93 -11.64
CA MET A 161 -11.18 17.20 -11.63
C MET A 161 -10.08 17.25 -12.70
N GLY A 162 -9.90 16.16 -13.44
CA GLY A 162 -8.92 16.05 -14.51
C GLY A 162 -7.58 15.49 -14.06
N ARG A 163 -6.87 14.92 -15.04
CA ARG A 163 -5.56 14.28 -14.88
C ARG A 163 -4.52 15.20 -14.23
N GLU A 164 -4.40 16.44 -14.73
CA GLU A 164 -3.39 17.38 -14.25
C GLU A 164 -3.58 17.72 -12.76
N PHE A 165 -4.83 17.93 -12.34
CA PHE A 165 -5.16 18.20 -10.95
C PHE A 165 -4.84 17.01 -10.03
N ALA A 166 -5.17 15.78 -10.47
CA ALA A 166 -4.81 14.57 -9.73
C ALA A 166 -3.29 14.41 -9.58
N LEU A 167 -2.52 14.67 -10.64
CA LEU A 167 -1.05 14.60 -10.58
C LEU A 167 -0.43 15.67 -9.68
N ILE A 168 -1.02 16.86 -9.60
CA ILE A 168 -0.59 17.89 -8.65
C ILE A 168 -0.81 17.40 -7.21
N ILE A 169 -1.98 16.85 -6.88
CA ILE A 169 -2.26 16.31 -5.54
C ILE A 169 -1.29 15.18 -5.20
N SER A 170 -1.12 14.21 -6.10
CA SER A 170 -0.18 13.11 -5.95
C SER A 170 1.25 13.62 -5.70
N SER A 171 1.69 14.61 -6.46
CA SER A 171 3.02 15.22 -6.31
C SER A 171 3.20 15.93 -4.96
N ILE A 172 2.16 16.62 -4.47
CA ILE A 172 2.19 17.23 -3.14
C ILE A 172 2.37 16.15 -2.06
N LEU A 173 1.65 15.03 -2.16
CA LEU A 173 1.78 13.92 -1.22
C LEU A 173 3.20 13.32 -1.22
N PHE A 174 3.79 13.09 -2.40
CA PHE A 174 5.17 12.62 -2.48
C PHE A 174 6.20 13.63 -1.94
N CYS A 175 5.99 14.93 -2.16
CA CYS A 175 6.82 15.96 -1.54
C CYS A 175 6.69 15.95 0.00
N LEU A 176 5.50 15.71 0.54
CA LEU A 176 5.29 15.54 1.99
C LEU A 176 6.03 14.29 2.52
N VAL A 177 6.08 13.20 1.77
CA VAL A 177 6.88 12.01 2.13
C VAL A 177 8.35 12.39 2.30
N ILE A 178 8.93 13.12 1.33
CA ILE A 178 10.31 13.61 1.40
C ILE A 178 10.50 14.49 2.63
N LEU A 179 9.59 15.42 2.92
CA LEU A 179 9.71 16.29 4.10
C LEU A 179 9.66 15.50 5.42
N ILE A 180 8.78 14.51 5.52
CA ILE A 180 8.62 13.67 6.71
C ILE A 180 9.81 12.72 6.90
N SER A 181 10.49 12.33 5.82
CA SER A 181 11.68 11.46 5.84
C SER A 181 12.80 12.01 6.74
N PHE A 182 12.86 13.33 6.94
CA PHE A 182 13.86 14.01 7.79
C PHE A 182 13.50 14.03 9.28
N ILE A 183 12.27 13.69 9.69
CA ILE A 183 11.86 13.68 11.11
C ILE A 183 12.78 12.81 11.99
N PRO A 184 13.14 11.56 11.61
CA PRO A 184 14.01 10.72 12.42
C PRO A 184 15.43 11.30 12.59
N ILE A 185 15.91 12.08 11.61
CA ILE A 185 17.19 12.80 11.72
C ILE A 185 17.07 14.02 12.61
N TYR A 186 16.02 14.83 12.42
CA TYR A 186 15.79 16.04 13.19
C TYR A 186 15.71 15.76 14.69
N PHE A 187 15.02 14.69 15.08
CA PHE A 187 14.94 14.26 16.48
C PHE A 187 16.06 13.30 16.91
N SER A 188 17.06 13.06 16.06
CA SER A 188 18.20 12.18 16.35
C SER A 188 17.81 10.75 16.73
N TRP A 189 16.70 10.23 16.20
CA TRP A 189 16.28 8.84 16.35
C TRP A 189 17.07 7.89 15.45
N LEU A 190 17.55 8.38 14.31
CA LEU A 190 18.39 7.66 13.36
C LEU A 190 19.67 8.44 13.06
N GLY A 191 20.75 7.72 12.75
CA GLY A 191 22.08 8.30 12.54
C GLY A 191 22.38 8.69 11.08
N ILE A 192 23.64 9.05 10.83
CA ILE A 192 24.13 9.49 9.52
C ILE A 192 23.96 8.44 8.41
N SER A 193 24.00 7.14 8.76
CA SER A 193 23.79 6.05 7.80
C SER A 193 22.39 6.08 7.20
N TYR A 194 21.35 6.36 8.01
CA TYR A 194 20.00 6.59 7.52
C TYR A 194 19.93 7.84 6.64
N LEU A 195 20.53 8.97 7.06
CA LEU A 195 20.52 10.22 6.29
C LEU A 195 21.10 10.04 4.88
N LEU A 196 22.27 9.42 4.76
CA LEU A 196 22.92 9.23 3.46
C LEU A 196 22.05 8.44 2.49
N MET A 197 21.34 7.45 3.03
CA MET A 197 20.54 6.54 2.22
C MET A 197 19.16 7.09 1.89
N ILE A 198 18.50 7.75 2.85
CA ILE A 198 17.20 8.37 2.60
C ILE A 198 17.33 9.51 1.58
N LEU A 199 18.45 10.23 1.55
CA LEU A 199 18.74 11.22 0.51
C LEU A 199 18.77 10.60 -0.90
N ILE A 200 19.30 9.39 -1.07
CA ILE A 200 19.29 8.69 -2.35
C ILE A 200 17.85 8.37 -2.77
N SER A 201 17.06 7.82 -1.84
CA SER A 201 15.62 7.56 -2.05
C SER A 201 14.87 8.84 -2.44
N ASP A 202 15.05 9.92 -1.67
CA ASP A 202 14.35 11.18 -1.86
C ASP A 202 14.72 11.86 -3.18
N VAL A 203 15.97 11.76 -3.64
CA VAL A 203 16.35 12.22 -4.98
C VAL A 203 15.64 11.41 -6.06
N ILE A 204 15.55 10.09 -5.92
CA ILE A 204 14.83 9.24 -6.88
C ILE A 204 13.35 9.59 -6.91
N ILE A 205 12.72 9.76 -5.74
CA ILE A 205 11.31 10.15 -5.63
C ILE A 205 11.12 11.53 -6.28
N PHE A 206 11.94 12.52 -5.93
CA PHE A 206 11.84 13.87 -6.47
C PHE A 206 11.96 13.90 -8.00
N LEU A 207 12.97 13.23 -8.56
CA LEU A 207 13.15 13.15 -10.01
C LEU A 207 11.97 12.44 -10.68
N SER A 208 11.40 11.43 -10.03
CA SER A 208 10.24 10.70 -10.54
C SER A 208 8.98 11.56 -10.50
N VAL A 209 8.76 12.36 -9.45
CA VAL A 209 7.66 13.34 -9.34
C VAL A 209 7.75 14.39 -10.44
N VAL A 210 8.94 14.95 -10.69
CA VAL A 210 9.13 15.94 -11.77
C VAL A 210 8.81 15.33 -13.14
N LYS A 211 9.21 14.08 -13.39
CA LYS A 211 8.87 13.37 -14.63
C LYS A 211 7.38 13.04 -14.70
N LEU A 212 6.77 12.64 -13.59
CA LEU A 212 5.35 12.31 -13.49
C LEU A 212 4.48 13.52 -13.86
N LEU A 213 4.78 14.70 -13.33
CA LEU A 213 4.09 15.96 -13.68
C LEU A 213 4.22 16.33 -15.16
N ARG A 214 5.34 15.95 -15.80
CA ARG A 214 5.61 16.23 -17.21
C ARG A 214 5.11 15.13 -18.15
N SER A 215 4.66 13.99 -17.61
CA SER A 215 4.21 12.86 -18.41
C SER A 215 2.98 13.25 -19.22
N ARG A 216 2.97 12.85 -20.50
CA ARG A 216 1.87 13.12 -21.43
C ARG A 216 1.04 11.89 -21.74
N THR A 217 1.63 10.71 -21.59
CA THR A 217 0.97 9.43 -21.85
C THR A 217 0.79 8.63 -20.56
N SER A 218 -0.18 7.72 -20.55
CA SER A 218 -0.38 6.79 -19.44
C SER A 218 0.84 5.88 -19.25
N GLU A 219 1.51 5.47 -20.32
CA GLU A 219 2.71 4.62 -20.27
C GLU A 219 3.90 5.32 -19.60
N GLU A 220 4.13 6.60 -19.93
CA GLU A 220 5.16 7.42 -19.27
C GLU A 220 4.88 7.56 -17.78
N GLY A 221 3.62 7.84 -17.40
CA GLY A 221 3.22 7.96 -16.01
C GLY A 221 3.39 6.66 -15.23
N HIS A 222 2.94 5.52 -15.78
CA HIS A 222 3.19 4.19 -15.20
C HIS A 222 4.68 3.89 -15.02
N SER A 223 5.53 4.31 -15.94
CA SER A 223 6.98 4.17 -15.81
C SER A 223 7.55 5.03 -14.67
N CYS A 224 6.98 6.21 -14.43
CA CYS A 224 7.34 7.07 -13.31
C CYS A 224 6.88 6.47 -11.96
N ILE A 225 5.67 5.92 -11.90
CA ILE A 225 5.14 5.18 -10.73
C ILE A 225 6.06 3.99 -10.39
N LYS A 226 6.49 3.22 -11.39
CA LYS A 226 7.48 2.14 -11.16
C LYS A 226 8.82 2.64 -10.62
N GLN A 227 9.26 3.85 -11.00
CA GLN A 227 10.47 4.46 -10.44
C GLN A 227 10.25 4.93 -8.99
N LEU A 228 9.07 5.45 -8.67
CA LEU A 228 8.69 5.82 -7.30
C LEU A 228 8.80 4.60 -6.36
N TYR A 229 8.23 3.45 -6.72
CA TYR A 229 8.35 2.22 -5.92
C TYR A 229 9.80 1.78 -5.71
N ARG A 230 10.68 1.98 -6.70
CA ARG A 230 12.12 1.67 -6.54
C ARG A 230 12.78 2.60 -5.53
N GLY A 231 12.41 3.89 -5.54
CA GLY A 231 12.87 4.85 -4.54
C GLY A 231 12.45 4.43 -3.13
N GLU A 232 11.16 4.17 -2.94
CA GLU A 232 10.60 3.70 -1.67
C GLU A 232 11.26 2.41 -1.16
N LEU A 233 11.40 1.39 -2.03
CA LEU A 233 12.06 0.13 -1.68
C LEU A 233 13.50 0.35 -1.22
N LEU A 234 14.24 1.22 -1.91
CA LEU A 234 15.60 1.60 -1.48
C LEU A 234 15.57 2.29 -0.12
N GLY A 235 14.64 3.21 0.13
CA GLY A 235 14.46 3.86 1.43
C GLY A 235 14.18 2.86 2.56
N LEU A 236 13.32 1.87 2.32
CA LEU A 236 13.00 0.82 3.28
C LEU A 236 14.19 -0.10 3.57
N LEU A 237 14.87 -0.58 2.52
CA LEU A 237 16.08 -1.40 2.66
C LEU A 237 17.18 -0.64 3.42
N SER A 238 17.28 0.65 3.15
CA SER A 238 18.24 1.52 3.80
C SER A 238 18.00 1.67 5.29
N PHE A 239 16.74 1.80 5.70
CA PHE A 239 16.35 1.76 7.10
C PHE A 239 16.72 0.41 7.74
N MET A 240 16.39 -0.71 7.10
CA MET A 240 16.73 -2.03 7.63
C MET A 240 18.25 -2.20 7.81
N ILE A 241 19.03 -1.76 6.83
CA ILE A 241 20.49 -1.78 6.88
C ILE A 241 21.02 -0.87 7.99
N SER A 242 20.45 0.33 8.17
CA SER A 242 20.90 1.25 9.22
C SER A 242 20.70 0.67 10.62
N GLN A 243 19.70 -0.18 10.83
CA GLN A 243 19.47 -0.89 12.10
C GLN A 243 20.48 -2.02 12.37
N LEU A 244 21.19 -2.53 11.36
CA LEU A 244 22.19 -3.60 11.53
C LEU A 244 23.56 -3.09 11.98
N PHE A 245 23.81 -1.80 11.79
CA PHE A 245 25.10 -1.16 12.11
C PHE A 245 25.10 -0.44 13.48
N PHE A 246 24.06 -0.64 14.30
CA PHE A 246 23.95 -0.11 15.67
C PHE A 246 23.43 -1.19 16.63
#